data_AF-A0AAU6E8I8-F1
#
_entry.id   AF-A0AAU6E8I8-F1
#
_cell.length_a   1.000
_cell.length_b   1.000
_cell.length_c   1.000
_cell.angle_alpha   90.00
_cell.angle_beta   90.00
_cell.angle_gamma   90.00
#
_symmetry.space_group_name_H-M   'P 1'
#
loop_
_entity.id
_entity.type
_entity.pdbx_description
1 polymer ?
#
loop_
_entity_poly.entity_id
_entity_poly.type
_entity_poly.pdbx_seq_one_letter_code
_entity_poly.pdbx_strand_id
1 'polypeptide(L)'
;MALQPPPELATLLNLVVSWPLIDEVKLHEAGTQWISFAATAVRVSSTAATHAARTTTRNDSEGVRAFGGDWRDTSGRSGDAITAALLIGGALQLSAVIVLAVKVALIVVLVRLALSLSQLAAASGPTAGASLAAVPAVVGGARTAARELIHKMVDLLERSALRLFDRASVLLRKPPGRVGAGAFPPGKRPPTPVRGPDNYLEAAADKSVDVKSITPYPIWRRDREPLYRGSDRSPDVVFEQGLHPRDPSMTNLSDYVLKARPSAFVGTSTRMDIDGAFPRRHVYEVDAPGGIDVQETVQNAAHLSYEREIAFPGGVHRRYVSGAWPRGVPRTPENFIPNPHYNPYPGHPGVPSGGSP
;
A
#
# COMPACT_ATOMS: atom_id res chain seq x y z
N MET A 1 -4.08 26.92 -1.73
CA MET A 1 -3.72 26.96 -3.17
C MET A 1 -2.25 27.34 -3.25
N ALA A 2 -1.46 26.63 -4.06
CA ALA A 2 -0.03 26.89 -4.17
C ALA A 2 0.26 28.32 -4.66
N LEU A 3 1.36 28.91 -4.20
CA LEU A 3 1.85 30.21 -4.63
C LEU A 3 2.09 30.19 -6.14
N GLN A 4 1.42 31.12 -6.82
CA GLN A 4 1.54 31.37 -8.25
C GLN A 4 2.20 32.73 -8.48
N PRO A 5 2.91 32.92 -9.60
CA PRO A 5 3.44 34.23 -9.93
C PRO A 5 2.29 35.20 -10.21
N PRO A 6 2.40 36.48 -9.81
CA PRO A 6 1.50 37.52 -10.27
C PRO A 6 1.42 37.56 -11.81
N PRO A 7 0.23 37.80 -12.41
CA PRO A 7 0.06 37.79 -13.86
C PRO A 7 1.05 38.70 -14.61
N GLU A 8 1.41 39.83 -14.00
CA GLU A 8 2.33 40.82 -14.55
C GLU A 8 3.76 40.28 -14.68
N LEU A 9 4.14 39.32 -13.82
CA LEU A 9 5.47 38.70 -13.80
C LEU A 9 5.51 37.39 -14.60
N ALA A 10 4.35 36.79 -14.93
CA ALA A 10 4.26 35.55 -15.68
C ALA A 10 4.89 35.66 -17.08
N THR A 11 4.74 36.83 -17.72
CA THR A 11 5.35 37.09 -19.04
C THR A 11 6.88 37.12 -18.97
N LEU A 12 7.44 37.70 -17.91
CA LEU A 12 8.90 37.75 -17.69
C LEU A 12 9.47 36.37 -17.32
N LEU A 13 8.68 35.52 -16.67
CA LEU A 13 9.10 34.18 -16.27
C LEU A 13 9.50 33.33 -17.48
N ASN A 14 8.73 33.38 -18.58
CA ASN A 14 9.04 32.67 -19.83
C ASN A 14 10.41 33.04 -20.42
N LEU A 15 10.93 34.22 -20.08
CA LEU A 15 12.25 34.66 -20.53
C LEU A 15 13.38 34.16 -19.63
N VAL A 16 13.10 33.71 -18.41
CA VAL A 16 14.11 33.36 -17.40
C VAL A 16 14.17 31.86 -17.14
N VAL A 17 13.08 31.26 -16.64
CA VAL A 17 13.02 29.85 -16.25
C VAL A 17 11.57 29.38 -16.14
N SER A 18 11.32 28.08 -16.23
CA SER A 18 9.99 27.50 -15.96
C SER A 18 9.61 27.64 -14.49
N TRP A 19 8.34 27.99 -14.22
CA TRP A 19 7.81 28.03 -12.85
C TRP A 19 7.84 26.64 -12.20
N PRO A 20 8.22 26.52 -10.91
CA PRO A 20 8.04 25.27 -10.18
C PRO A 20 6.56 24.95 -9.98
N LEU A 21 6.08 23.86 -10.58
CA LEU A 21 4.67 23.42 -10.50
C LEU A 21 4.32 22.68 -9.21
N ILE A 22 5.31 22.36 -8.38
CA ILE A 22 5.10 21.65 -7.11
C ILE A 22 4.19 22.49 -6.20
N ASP A 23 3.20 21.84 -5.59
CA ASP A 23 2.26 22.45 -4.65
C ASP A 23 2.80 22.31 -3.21
N GLU A 24 3.39 23.39 -2.70
CA GLU A 24 3.95 23.42 -1.35
C GLU A 24 2.89 23.30 -0.26
N VAL A 25 1.63 23.68 -0.54
CA VAL A 25 0.52 23.52 0.40
C VAL A 25 0.17 22.04 0.54
N LYS A 26 0.09 21.32 -0.57
CA LYS A 26 -0.14 19.86 -0.55
C LYS A 26 1.02 19.10 0.10
N LEU A 27 2.27 19.53 -0.12
CA LEU A 27 3.43 18.95 0.58
C LEU A 27 3.33 19.16 2.09
N HIS A 28 2.95 20.36 2.53
CA HIS A 28 2.76 20.66 3.94
C HIS A 28 1.59 19.86 4.55
N GLU A 29 0.48 19.74 3.82
CA GLU A 29 -0.68 18.95 4.21
C GLU A 29 -0.32 17.47 4.37
N ALA A 30 0.35 16.88 3.38
CA ALA A 30 0.84 15.50 3.45
C ALA A 30 1.78 15.30 4.64
N GLY A 31 2.71 16.24 4.88
CA GLY A 31 3.58 16.20 6.05
C GLY A 31 2.83 16.23 7.38
N THR A 32 1.77 17.03 7.46
CA THR A 32 0.89 17.14 8.63
C THR A 32 0.07 15.86 8.85
N GLN A 33 -0.41 15.22 7.79
CA GLN A 33 -1.07 13.92 7.85
C GLN A 33 -0.13 12.84 8.43
N TRP A 34 1.14 12.80 8.01
CA TRP A 34 2.12 11.89 8.57
C TRP A 34 2.43 12.13 10.06
N ILE A 35 2.57 13.41 10.45
CA ILE A 35 2.83 13.76 11.86
C ILE A 35 1.61 13.46 12.74
N SER A 36 0.39 13.76 12.27
CA SER A 36 -0.84 13.45 13.01
C SER A 36 -1.09 11.94 13.13
N PHE A 37 -0.74 11.18 12.09
CA PHE A 37 -0.72 9.72 12.14
C PHE A 37 0.24 9.22 13.22
N ALA A 38 1.49 9.70 13.23
CA ALA A 38 2.47 9.33 14.24
C ALA A 38 2.00 9.67 15.66
N ALA A 39 1.44 10.87 15.88
CA ALA A 39 0.89 11.27 17.18
C ALA A 39 -0.27 10.34 17.63
N THR A 40 -1.11 9.90 16.69
CA THR A 40 -2.18 8.95 16.97
C THR A 40 -1.63 7.57 17.31
N ALA A 41 -0.65 7.10 16.56
CA ALA A 41 0.03 5.84 16.81
C ALA A 41 0.73 5.82 18.17
N VAL A 42 1.36 6.92 18.60
CA VAL A 42 1.92 7.06 19.96
C VAL A 42 0.86 6.86 21.04
N ARG A 43 -0.32 7.49 20.91
CA ARG A 43 -1.42 7.37 21.89
C ARG A 43 -1.99 5.95 21.95
N VAL A 44 -2.13 5.30 20.80
CA VAL A 44 -2.60 3.90 20.73
C VAL A 44 -1.57 2.96 21.35
N SER A 45 -0.28 3.16 21.03
CA SER A 45 0.81 2.35 21.57
C SER A 45 0.94 2.47 23.09
N SER A 46 0.78 3.66 23.65
CA SER A 46 0.86 3.86 25.12
C SER A 46 -0.32 3.21 25.86
N THR A 47 -1.52 3.28 25.27
CA THR A 47 -2.71 2.61 25.80
C THR A 47 -2.52 1.09 25.78
N ALA A 48 -2.07 0.55 24.66
CA ALA A 48 -1.81 -0.88 24.51
C ALA A 48 -0.69 -1.37 25.46
N ALA A 49 0.36 -0.56 25.67
CA ALA A 49 1.41 -0.87 26.65
C ALA A 49 0.87 -0.99 28.08
N THR A 50 -0.09 -0.12 28.45
CA THR A 50 -0.75 -0.18 29.77
C THR A 50 -1.55 -1.48 29.94
N HIS A 51 -2.27 -1.92 28.90
CA HIS A 51 -3.01 -3.19 28.93
C HIS A 51 -2.10 -4.41 28.97
N ALA A 52 -1.00 -4.40 28.20
CA ALA A 52 0.00 -5.45 28.22
C ALA A 52 0.64 -5.57 29.61
N ALA A 53 1.04 -4.45 30.22
CA ALA A 53 1.63 -4.41 31.56
C ALA A 53 0.69 -4.98 32.64
N ARG A 54 -0.62 -4.71 32.57
CA ARG A 54 -1.61 -5.29 33.51
C ARG A 54 -1.72 -6.82 33.39
N THR A 55 -1.51 -7.35 32.19
CA THR A 55 -1.64 -8.79 31.91
C THR A 55 -0.39 -9.55 32.35
N THR A 56 0.80 -8.97 32.15
CA THR A 56 2.08 -9.59 32.50
C THR A 56 2.46 -9.46 33.97
N THR A 57 2.00 -8.41 34.66
CA THR A 57 2.29 -8.24 36.10
C THR A 57 1.44 -9.12 37.02
N ARG A 58 0.28 -9.59 36.54
CA ARG A 58 -0.66 -10.38 37.34
C ARG A 58 -0.58 -11.89 37.09
N ASN A 59 0.18 -12.32 36.08
CA ASN A 59 0.19 -13.71 35.64
C ASN A 59 1.61 -14.14 35.25
N ASP A 60 2.04 -15.32 35.68
CA ASP A 60 3.41 -15.83 35.41
C ASP A 60 3.41 -17.15 34.61
N SER A 61 2.31 -17.42 33.92
CA SER A 61 2.20 -18.62 33.06
C SER A 61 3.14 -18.53 31.85
N GLU A 62 3.52 -19.67 31.30
CA GLU A 62 4.33 -19.77 30.08
C GLU A 62 3.77 -18.97 28.91
N GLY A 63 2.44 -19.01 28.70
CA GLY A 63 1.76 -18.21 27.69
C GLY A 63 1.88 -16.70 27.91
N VAL A 64 1.88 -16.24 29.16
CA VAL A 64 2.03 -14.81 29.49
C VAL A 64 3.48 -14.34 29.33
N ARG A 65 4.46 -15.21 29.60
CA ARG A 65 5.88 -14.93 29.31
C ARG A 65 6.15 -14.87 27.81
N ALA A 66 5.56 -15.78 27.03
CA ALA A 66 5.60 -15.75 25.57
C ALA A 66 4.96 -14.47 25.01
N PHE A 67 3.78 -14.10 25.49
CA PHE A 67 3.12 -12.82 25.17
C PHE A 67 3.99 -11.61 25.52
N GLY A 68 4.64 -11.60 26.69
CA GLY A 68 5.53 -10.51 27.09
C GLY A 68 6.75 -10.36 26.17
N GLY A 69 7.27 -11.46 25.62
CA GLY A 69 8.30 -11.44 24.59
C GLY A 69 7.82 -10.84 23.27
N ASP A 70 6.67 -11.34 22.78
CA ASP A 70 6.02 -10.92 21.53
C ASP A 70 5.61 -9.43 21.56
N TRP A 71 5.09 -8.97 22.71
CA TRP A 71 4.72 -7.57 22.94
C TRP A 71 5.94 -6.63 22.88
N ARG A 72 7.10 -7.03 23.45
CA ARG A 72 8.32 -6.21 23.41
C ARG A 72 8.85 -6.04 21.98
N ASP A 73 8.81 -7.10 21.19
CA ASP A 73 9.21 -7.06 19.78
C ASP A 73 8.25 -6.17 18.95
N THR A 74 6.95 -6.33 19.13
CA THR A 74 5.91 -5.53 18.46
C THR A 74 5.94 -4.06 18.83
N SER A 75 6.09 -3.73 20.12
CA SER A 75 6.19 -2.35 20.58
C SER A 75 7.48 -1.68 20.11
N GLY A 76 8.59 -2.41 20.02
CA GLY A 76 9.83 -1.94 19.40
C GLY A 76 9.63 -1.57 17.93
N ARG A 77 9.03 -2.45 17.14
CA ARG A 77 8.72 -2.18 15.71
C ARG A 77 7.72 -1.04 15.52
N SER A 78 6.72 -0.95 16.39
CA SER A 78 5.75 0.14 16.37
C SER A 78 6.44 1.49 16.66
N GLY A 79 7.42 1.50 17.57
CA GLY A 79 8.27 2.66 17.82
C GLY A 79 9.11 3.06 16.61
N ASP A 80 9.71 2.10 15.91
CA ASP A 80 10.46 2.33 14.67
C ASP A 80 9.54 2.93 13.58
N ALA A 81 8.33 2.39 13.41
CA ALA A 81 7.34 2.89 12.45
C ALA A 81 6.82 4.29 12.78
N ILE A 82 6.57 4.57 14.07
CA ILE A 82 6.21 5.92 14.55
C ILE A 82 7.33 6.91 14.24
N THR A 83 8.58 6.53 14.50
CA THR A 83 9.76 7.36 14.23
C THR A 83 9.92 7.61 12.73
N ALA A 84 9.73 6.58 11.90
CA ALA A 84 9.75 6.71 10.45
C ALA A 84 8.65 7.67 9.94
N ALA A 85 7.43 7.56 10.46
CA ALA A 85 6.32 8.46 10.12
C ALA A 85 6.62 9.93 10.48
N LEU A 86 7.25 10.19 11.63
CA LEU A 86 7.71 11.54 12.01
C LEU A 86 8.80 12.06 11.06
N LEU A 87 9.75 11.22 10.67
CA LEU A 87 10.81 11.60 9.73
C LEU A 87 10.26 11.91 8.33
N ILE A 88 9.32 11.09 7.83
CA ILE A 88 8.61 11.32 6.56
C ILE A 88 7.83 12.63 6.62
N GLY A 89 7.06 12.85 7.69
CA GLY A 89 6.29 14.07 7.87
C GLY A 89 7.17 15.32 7.95
N GLY A 90 8.27 15.26 8.71
CA GLY A 90 9.24 16.34 8.80
C GLY A 90 9.95 16.62 7.47
N ALA A 91 10.29 15.58 6.70
CA ALA A 91 10.89 15.74 5.37
C ALA A 91 9.94 16.44 4.39
N LEU A 92 8.65 16.11 4.42
CA LEU A 92 7.62 16.74 3.59
C LEU A 92 7.37 18.20 3.99
N GLN A 93 7.29 18.50 5.30
CA GLN A 93 7.16 19.88 5.77
C GLN A 93 8.39 20.73 5.41
N LEU A 94 9.59 20.17 5.55
CA LEU A 94 10.81 20.85 5.14
C LEU A 94 10.81 21.10 3.62
N SER A 95 10.43 20.10 2.82
CA SER A 95 10.31 20.25 1.37
C SER A 95 9.30 21.34 0.99
N ALA A 96 8.17 21.45 1.70
CA ALA A 96 7.19 22.51 1.50
C ALA A 96 7.79 23.91 1.75
N VAL A 97 8.50 24.10 2.86
CA VAL A 97 9.17 25.38 3.18
C VAL A 97 10.22 25.73 2.13
N ILE A 98 10.99 24.75 1.68
CA ILE A 98 12.01 24.91 0.64
C ILE A 98 11.37 25.36 -0.69
N VAL A 99 10.31 24.68 -1.14
CA VAL A 99 9.60 25.04 -2.37
C VAL A 99 8.97 26.43 -2.27
N LEU A 100 8.37 26.77 -1.12
CA LEU A 100 7.82 28.11 -0.88
C LEU A 100 8.93 29.18 -0.98
N ALA A 101 10.05 28.95 -0.30
CA ALA A 101 11.19 29.86 -0.33
C ALA A 101 11.74 30.07 -1.75
N VAL A 102 11.80 29.00 -2.57
CA VAL A 102 12.17 29.09 -3.99
C VAL A 102 11.23 30.00 -4.75
N LYS A 103 9.92 29.77 -4.62
CA LYS A 103 8.91 30.55 -5.35
C LYS A 103 8.95 32.02 -4.96
N VAL A 104 9.10 32.33 -3.66
CA VAL A 104 9.26 33.70 -3.18
C VAL A 104 10.53 34.34 -3.74
N ALA A 105 11.66 33.64 -3.71
CA ALA A 105 12.91 34.17 -4.23
C ALA A 105 12.89 34.37 -5.75
N LEU A 106 12.23 33.48 -6.50
CA LEU A 106 12.00 33.66 -7.94
C LEU A 106 11.14 34.90 -8.21
N ILE A 107 10.09 35.15 -7.42
CA ILE A 107 9.31 36.39 -7.53
C ILE A 107 10.22 37.61 -7.31
N VAL A 108 11.11 37.59 -6.31
CA VAL A 108 12.07 38.68 -6.08
C VAL A 108 13.00 38.90 -7.28
N VAL A 109 13.50 37.83 -7.90
CA VAL A 109 14.33 37.91 -9.12
C VAL A 109 13.53 38.55 -10.27
N LEU A 110 12.28 38.15 -10.46
CA LEU A 110 11.41 38.71 -11.51
C LEU A 110 11.08 40.18 -11.25
N VAL A 111 10.83 40.58 -10.00
CA VAL A 111 10.60 41.98 -9.63
C VAL A 111 11.85 42.82 -9.90
N ARG A 112 13.04 42.33 -9.51
CA ARG A 112 14.30 43.03 -9.82
C ARG A 112 14.52 43.15 -11.33
N LEU A 113 14.24 42.10 -12.09
CA LEU A 113 14.30 42.14 -13.55
C LEU A 113 13.34 43.19 -14.12
N ALA A 114 12.08 43.22 -13.67
CA ALA A 114 11.10 44.20 -14.10
C ALA A 114 11.57 45.64 -13.82
N LEU A 115 12.09 45.90 -12.62
CA LEU A 115 12.63 47.22 -12.26
C LEU A 115 13.84 47.61 -13.13
N SER A 116 14.77 46.69 -13.39
CA SER A 116 15.92 46.94 -14.27
C SER A 116 15.48 47.23 -15.71
N LEU A 117 14.48 46.51 -16.22
CA LEU A 117 13.91 46.79 -17.55
C LEU A 117 13.20 48.15 -17.61
N SER A 118 12.45 48.52 -16.57
CA SER A 118 11.82 49.85 -16.47
C SER A 118 12.84 50.98 -16.42
N GLN A 119 13.96 50.80 -15.72
CA GLN A 119 15.06 51.78 -15.70
C GLN A 119 15.72 51.93 -17.07
N LEU A 120 15.94 50.82 -17.79
CA LEU A 120 16.47 50.85 -19.16
C LEU A 120 15.51 51.56 -20.12
N ALA A 121 14.20 51.34 -19.96
CA ALA A 121 13.17 52.03 -20.74
C ALA A 121 13.07 53.53 -20.40
N ALA A 122 13.20 53.92 -19.13
CA ALA A 122 13.23 55.33 -18.74
C ALA A 122 14.49 56.05 -19.25
N ALA A 123 15.62 55.35 -19.32
CA ALA A 123 16.87 55.89 -19.84
C ALA A 123 16.92 55.98 -21.37
N SER A 124 15.96 55.42 -22.12
CA SER A 124 16.01 55.33 -23.58
C SER A 124 15.70 56.64 -24.32
N GLY A 125 15.37 57.73 -23.61
CA GLY A 125 15.09 59.04 -24.22
C GLY A 125 16.28 59.62 -25.02
N PRO A 126 17.49 59.76 -24.43
CA PRO A 126 18.65 60.30 -25.14
C PRO A 126 19.59 59.25 -25.77
N THR A 127 19.49 57.96 -25.40
CA THR A 127 20.49 56.92 -25.73
C THR A 127 19.91 55.73 -26.51
N ALA A 128 18.88 55.96 -27.32
CA ALA A 128 17.95 54.98 -27.91
C ALA A 128 18.51 53.65 -28.49
N GLY A 129 19.81 53.49 -28.71
CA GLY A 129 20.46 52.19 -29.03
C GLY A 129 21.20 51.49 -27.88
N ALA A 130 21.75 52.22 -26.91
CA ALA A 130 22.58 51.66 -25.84
C ALA A 130 21.77 50.89 -24.78
N SER A 131 20.59 51.41 -24.42
CA SER A 131 19.71 50.78 -23.42
C SER A 131 19.12 49.44 -23.91
N LEU A 132 18.86 49.31 -25.22
CA LEU A 132 18.41 48.06 -25.84
C LEU A 132 19.52 47.00 -25.90
N ALA A 133 20.78 47.40 -26.10
CA ALA A 133 21.92 46.49 -26.10
C ALA A 133 22.19 45.85 -24.73
N ALA A 134 21.77 46.49 -23.63
CA ALA A 134 21.92 45.97 -22.28
C ALA A 134 20.84 44.94 -21.87
N VAL A 135 19.70 44.88 -22.58
CA VAL A 135 18.58 43.99 -22.25
C VAL A 135 19.00 42.51 -22.19
N PRO A 136 19.74 41.94 -23.17
CA PRO A 136 20.18 40.55 -23.11
C PRO A 136 21.07 40.26 -21.90
N ALA A 137 21.92 41.22 -21.49
CA ALA A 137 22.80 41.06 -20.34
C ALA A 137 22.01 41.00 -19.03
N VAL A 138 21.02 41.89 -18.85
CA VAL A 138 20.15 41.90 -17.66
C VAL A 138 19.30 40.63 -17.58
N VAL A 139 18.69 40.21 -18.68
CA VAL A 139 17.93 38.94 -18.75
C VAL A 139 18.85 37.74 -18.49
N GLY A 140 20.06 37.75 -19.04
CA GLY A 140 21.09 36.74 -18.79
C GLY A 140 21.47 36.64 -17.32
N GLY A 141 21.66 37.78 -16.64
CA GLY A 141 21.91 37.84 -15.19
C GLY A 141 20.75 37.31 -14.35
N ALA A 142 19.50 37.59 -14.74
CA ALA A 142 18.34 37.01 -14.08
C ALA A 142 18.27 35.48 -14.25
N ARG A 143 18.61 34.97 -15.44
CA ARG A 143 18.69 33.52 -15.70
C ARG A 143 19.73 32.82 -14.84
N THR A 144 20.93 33.38 -14.72
CA THR A 144 21.99 32.79 -13.90
C THR A 144 21.61 32.80 -12.43
N ALA A 145 21.08 33.92 -11.92
CA ALA A 145 20.58 34.00 -10.54
C ALA A 145 19.47 32.97 -10.26
N ALA A 146 18.50 32.83 -11.16
CA ALA A 146 17.42 31.85 -11.02
C ALA A 146 17.94 30.40 -11.03
N ARG A 147 18.88 30.06 -11.93
CA ARG A 147 19.50 28.73 -11.98
C ARG A 147 20.30 28.42 -10.73
N GLU A 148 21.10 29.38 -10.25
CA GLU A 148 21.88 29.23 -9.02
C GLU A 148 20.96 29.00 -7.81
N LEU A 149 19.84 29.70 -7.74
CA LEU A 149 18.83 29.51 -6.70
C LEU A 149 18.24 28.09 -6.75
N ILE A 150 17.86 27.61 -7.93
CA ILE A 150 17.32 26.25 -8.10
C ILE A 150 18.36 25.21 -7.67
N HIS A 151 19.62 25.33 -8.13
CA HIS A 151 20.69 24.41 -7.74
C HIS A 151 20.92 24.37 -6.23
N LYS A 152 21.06 25.53 -5.58
CA LYS A 152 21.24 25.62 -4.12
C LYS A 152 20.09 24.95 -3.36
N MET A 153 18.88 24.98 -3.90
CA MET A 153 17.71 24.44 -3.25
C MET A 153 17.53 22.93 -3.50
N VAL A 154 17.89 22.43 -4.68
CA VAL A 154 18.04 20.98 -4.92
C VAL A 154 19.06 20.40 -3.94
N ASP A 155 20.22 21.06 -3.83
CA ASP A 155 21.26 20.72 -2.86
C ASP A 155 20.75 20.68 -1.42
N LEU A 156 19.93 21.66 -1.03
CA LEU A 156 19.39 21.75 0.32
C LEU A 156 18.33 20.67 0.56
N LEU A 157 17.55 20.32 -0.46
CA LEU A 157 16.54 19.26 -0.42
C LEU A 157 17.21 17.88 -0.32
N GLU A 158 18.24 17.61 -1.12
CA GLU A 158 19.09 16.42 -1.01
C GLU A 158 19.75 16.31 0.36
N ARG A 159 20.36 17.40 0.82
CA ARG A 159 21.01 17.44 2.12
C ARG A 159 20.02 17.35 3.27
N SER A 160 18.73 17.61 3.12
CA SER A 160 17.86 17.68 4.30
C SER A 160 16.73 16.68 4.22
N ALA A 161 15.84 16.82 3.24
CA ALA A 161 14.67 15.97 3.09
C ALA A 161 15.04 14.53 2.72
N LEU A 162 15.95 14.33 1.75
CA LEU A 162 16.32 12.97 1.31
C LEU A 162 17.05 12.18 2.40
N ARG A 163 17.89 12.81 3.22
CA ARG A 163 18.49 12.15 4.38
C ARG A 163 17.45 11.68 5.40
N LEU A 164 16.38 12.45 5.60
CA LEU A 164 15.30 12.06 6.51
C LEU A 164 14.50 10.87 5.92
N PHE A 165 14.22 10.90 4.61
CA PHE A 165 13.58 9.76 3.93
C PHE A 165 14.44 8.50 3.95
N ASP A 166 15.76 8.63 3.75
CA ASP A 166 16.67 7.49 3.80
C ASP A 166 16.70 6.85 5.19
N ARG A 167 16.80 7.67 6.25
CA ARG A 167 16.68 7.20 7.63
C ARG A 167 15.33 6.55 7.92
N ALA A 168 14.24 7.13 7.45
CA ALA A 168 12.91 6.53 7.56
C ALA A 168 12.87 5.18 6.82
N SER A 169 13.47 5.09 5.64
CA SER A 169 13.54 3.85 4.86
C SER A 169 14.31 2.76 5.58
N VAL A 170 15.39 3.11 6.31
CA VAL A 170 16.18 2.15 7.11
C VAL A 170 15.34 1.60 8.28
N LEU A 171 14.59 2.47 8.96
CA LEU A 171 13.66 2.07 10.02
C LEU A 171 12.56 1.13 9.49
N LEU A 172 12.15 1.33 8.24
CA LEU A 172 11.15 0.50 7.56
C LEU A 172 11.73 -0.73 6.83
N ARG A 173 13.05 -0.78 6.61
CA ARG A 173 13.75 -1.82 5.82
C ARG A 173 14.02 -3.11 6.58
N LYS A 174 13.82 -3.13 7.91
CA LYS A 174 13.72 -4.42 8.59
C LYS A 174 12.47 -5.11 8.02
N PRO A 175 12.61 -6.25 7.31
CA PRO A 175 11.43 -6.97 6.84
C PRO A 175 10.55 -7.26 8.06
N PRO A 176 9.22 -7.23 7.92
CA PRO A 176 8.33 -7.55 9.02
C PRO A 176 8.63 -9.00 9.45
N GLY A 177 9.37 -9.15 10.54
CA GLY A 177 9.28 -10.34 11.36
C GLY A 177 7.82 -10.48 11.76
N ARG A 178 7.28 -11.68 11.56
CA ARG A 178 5.92 -12.05 11.98
C ARG A 178 5.65 -11.56 13.41
N VAL A 179 4.68 -10.67 13.60
CA VAL A 179 3.81 -10.57 14.80
C VAL A 179 2.48 -9.93 14.39
N GLY A 180 1.36 -10.42 14.92
CA GLY A 180 0.00 -10.10 14.48
C GLY A 180 -0.73 -8.94 15.17
N ALA A 181 -2.03 -8.86 14.83
CA ALA A 181 -3.16 -8.17 15.48
C ALA A 181 -3.60 -6.77 14.97
N GLY A 182 -4.94 -6.54 14.98
CA GLY A 182 -5.77 -5.50 14.30
C GLY A 182 -5.66 -4.03 14.77
N ALA A 183 -6.49 -3.03 14.39
CA ALA A 183 -7.80 -2.93 13.68
C ALA A 183 -8.17 -1.45 13.24
N PHE A 184 -9.26 -1.28 12.43
CA PHE A 184 -10.23 -0.12 12.19
C PHE A 184 -10.08 0.82 10.95
N PRO A 185 -11.13 1.55 10.42
CA PRO A 185 -12.60 1.35 10.17
C PRO A 185 -13.04 1.76 8.69
N PRO A 186 -14.32 2.13 8.41
CA PRO A 186 -15.42 1.32 7.83
C PRO A 186 -15.39 1.11 6.30
N GLY A 187 -16.04 0.02 5.88
CA GLY A 187 -15.99 -0.62 4.56
C GLY A 187 -15.03 -1.83 4.53
N LYS A 188 -14.03 -1.77 5.40
CA LYS A 188 -13.01 -2.80 5.63
C LYS A 188 -13.55 -3.89 6.58
N ARG A 189 -13.51 -5.13 6.09
CA ARG A 189 -13.89 -6.34 6.84
C ARG A 189 -12.94 -6.52 8.04
N PRO A 190 -13.43 -7.00 9.21
CA PRO A 190 -12.59 -7.17 10.40
C PRO A 190 -11.44 -8.15 10.12
N PRO A 191 -10.20 -7.90 10.57
CA PRO A 191 -9.16 -8.91 10.50
C PRO A 191 -9.52 -10.09 11.42
N THR A 192 -9.32 -11.32 10.91
CA THR A 192 -9.63 -12.56 11.64
C THR A 192 -8.74 -12.69 12.85
N PRO A 193 -9.22 -13.25 13.98
CA PRO A 193 -8.35 -13.60 15.09
C PRO A 193 -7.10 -14.28 14.53
N VAL A 194 -5.94 -13.68 14.78
CA VAL A 194 -4.64 -14.22 14.39
C VAL A 194 -4.46 -15.51 15.19
N ARG A 195 -4.91 -16.62 14.64
CA ARG A 195 -4.44 -17.94 15.03
C ARG A 195 -3.11 -18.14 14.32
N GLY A 196 -2.10 -18.52 15.10
CA GLY A 196 -0.73 -18.73 14.61
C GLY A 196 -0.64 -19.82 13.55
N PRO A 197 0.58 -20.24 13.18
CA PRO A 197 0.85 -21.29 12.18
C PRO A 197 0.25 -22.69 12.49
N ASP A 198 -0.61 -22.84 13.49
CA ASP A 198 -1.07 -24.12 14.03
C ASP A 198 -2.34 -24.67 13.36
N ASN A 199 -2.83 -24.06 12.28
CA ASN A 199 -3.91 -24.67 11.49
C ASN A 199 -3.87 -24.33 9.99
N TYR A 200 -2.91 -24.93 9.28
CA TYR A 200 -2.79 -24.86 7.82
C TYR A 200 -4.05 -25.30 7.05
N LEU A 201 -4.98 -26.00 7.70
CA LEU A 201 -6.26 -26.47 7.14
C LEU A 201 -7.47 -25.70 7.72
N GLU A 202 -7.28 -24.49 8.25
CA GLU A 202 -8.40 -23.70 8.76
C GLU A 202 -9.46 -23.46 7.67
N ALA A 203 -9.00 -23.07 6.47
CA ALA A 203 -9.85 -22.83 5.32
C ALA A 203 -10.42 -24.11 4.70
N ALA A 204 -9.88 -25.29 5.02
CA ALA A 204 -10.13 -26.51 4.27
C ALA A 204 -11.60 -26.95 4.34
N ALA A 205 -12.18 -27.25 3.17
CA ALA A 205 -13.43 -27.98 3.07
C ALA A 205 -13.25 -29.45 3.48
N ASP A 206 -12.08 -30.00 3.17
CA ASP A 206 -11.64 -31.33 3.55
C ASP A 206 -10.40 -31.27 4.45
N LYS A 207 -10.58 -31.60 5.73
CA LYS A 207 -9.52 -31.55 6.74
C LYS A 207 -8.67 -32.82 6.81
N SER A 208 -8.92 -33.82 5.97
CA SER A 208 -8.17 -35.08 6.00
C SER A 208 -6.79 -35.00 5.34
N VAL A 209 -6.46 -33.87 4.68
CA VAL A 209 -5.20 -33.71 3.95
C VAL A 209 -4.00 -33.75 4.91
N ASP A 210 -3.02 -34.60 4.63
CA ASP A 210 -1.77 -34.61 5.39
C ASP A 210 -0.86 -33.46 4.95
N VAL A 211 -0.95 -32.34 5.67
CA VAL A 211 -0.16 -31.13 5.40
C VAL A 211 1.34 -31.39 5.48
N LYS A 212 1.80 -32.31 6.32
CA LYS A 212 3.24 -32.59 6.49
C LYS A 212 3.83 -33.30 5.29
N SER A 213 2.99 -33.98 4.50
CA SER A 213 3.40 -34.67 3.27
C SER A 213 3.50 -33.75 2.05
N ILE A 214 3.15 -32.47 2.17
CA ILE A 214 3.17 -31.54 1.04
C ILE A 214 4.61 -31.29 0.57
N THR A 215 4.85 -31.50 -0.72
CA THR A 215 6.16 -31.27 -1.36
C THR A 215 6.03 -30.38 -2.61
N PRO A 216 6.97 -29.46 -2.86
CA PRO A 216 8.11 -29.07 -2.00
C PRO A 216 7.63 -28.35 -0.74
N TYR A 217 8.56 -28.00 0.16
CA TYR A 217 8.21 -27.35 1.43
C TYR A 217 7.36 -26.09 1.18
N PRO A 218 6.13 -26.03 1.70
CA PRO A 218 5.19 -24.97 1.33
C PRO A 218 5.54 -23.62 1.95
N ILE A 219 5.55 -22.58 1.12
CA ILE A 219 5.55 -21.18 1.57
C ILE A 219 4.11 -20.72 1.68
N TRP A 220 3.64 -20.59 2.91
CA TRP A 220 2.27 -20.22 3.22
C TRP A 220 2.04 -18.72 3.06
N ARG A 221 0.96 -18.38 2.37
CA ARG A 221 0.40 -17.04 2.30
C ARG A 221 0.02 -16.55 3.70
N ARG A 222 0.28 -15.26 3.97
CA ARG A 222 0.06 -14.65 5.29
C ARG A 222 -0.93 -13.49 5.29
N ASP A 223 -1.21 -12.90 4.14
CA ASP A 223 -2.24 -11.88 4.01
C ASP A 223 -3.65 -12.50 3.98
N ARG A 224 -4.66 -11.63 3.95
CA ARG A 224 -6.08 -11.98 3.85
C ARG A 224 -6.78 -11.25 2.70
N GLU A 225 -6.02 -10.82 1.69
CA GLU A 225 -6.59 -10.22 0.48
C GLU A 225 -7.59 -11.18 -0.20
N PRO A 226 -8.67 -10.65 -0.81
CA PRO A 226 -9.59 -11.49 -1.57
C PRO A 226 -8.87 -12.26 -2.68
N LEU A 227 -9.23 -13.53 -2.82
CA LEU A 227 -8.77 -14.40 -3.88
C LEU A 227 -9.93 -14.74 -4.81
N TYR A 228 -9.61 -15.16 -6.02
CA TYR A 228 -10.57 -15.38 -7.08
C TYR A 228 -10.37 -16.75 -7.71
N ARG A 229 -11.47 -17.43 -8.02
CA ARG A 229 -11.42 -18.74 -8.68
C ARG A 229 -12.46 -18.83 -9.79
N GLY A 230 -12.00 -19.09 -11.00
CA GLY A 230 -12.86 -19.55 -12.09
C GLY A 230 -13.37 -20.97 -11.84
N SER A 231 -14.67 -21.23 -12.00
CA SER A 231 -15.25 -22.57 -11.90
C SER A 231 -16.51 -22.72 -12.77
N ASP A 232 -16.71 -23.92 -13.32
CA ASP A 232 -17.92 -24.27 -14.09
C ASP A 232 -19.07 -24.80 -13.21
N ARG A 233 -18.77 -25.15 -11.95
CA ARG A 233 -19.81 -25.44 -10.94
C ARG A 233 -20.67 -24.19 -10.73
N SER A 234 -21.97 -24.39 -10.49
CA SER A 234 -22.91 -23.31 -10.21
C SER A 234 -22.78 -22.79 -8.77
N PRO A 235 -23.22 -21.55 -8.50
CA PRO A 235 -23.29 -20.99 -7.15
C PRO A 235 -23.99 -21.91 -6.15
N ASP A 236 -25.13 -22.52 -6.50
CA ASP A 236 -25.88 -23.41 -5.61
C ASP A 236 -25.04 -24.58 -5.08
N VAL A 237 -24.19 -25.16 -5.94
CA VAL A 237 -23.31 -26.27 -5.55
C VAL A 237 -22.17 -25.76 -4.66
N VAL A 238 -21.50 -24.67 -5.06
CA VAL A 238 -20.33 -24.16 -4.33
C VAL A 238 -20.71 -23.52 -3.01
N PHE A 239 -21.87 -22.88 -2.92
CA PHE A 239 -22.36 -22.26 -1.69
C PHE A 239 -22.81 -23.31 -0.69
N GLU A 240 -23.34 -24.45 -1.14
CA GLU A 240 -23.68 -25.55 -0.24
C GLU A 240 -22.48 -26.39 0.19
N GLN A 241 -21.56 -26.69 -0.71
CA GLN A 241 -20.50 -27.67 -0.44
C GLN A 241 -19.15 -27.02 -0.16
N GLY A 242 -18.92 -25.82 -0.68
CA GLY A 242 -17.59 -25.23 -0.77
C GLY A 242 -16.82 -25.75 -1.97
N LEU A 243 -15.54 -25.40 -2.01
CA LEU A 243 -14.63 -25.80 -3.06
C LEU A 243 -13.80 -26.99 -2.56
N HIS A 244 -14.28 -28.21 -2.81
CA HIS A 244 -13.53 -29.42 -2.46
C HIS A 244 -12.37 -29.71 -3.43
N PRO A 245 -11.27 -30.29 -2.93
CA PRO A 245 -10.20 -30.86 -3.76
C PRO A 245 -10.71 -32.09 -4.52
N ARG A 246 -9.95 -32.53 -5.54
CA ARG A 246 -10.34 -33.71 -6.34
C ARG A 246 -9.77 -35.02 -5.80
N ASP A 247 -8.62 -34.95 -5.15
CA ASP A 247 -7.94 -36.10 -4.56
C ASP A 247 -7.14 -35.66 -3.32
N PRO A 248 -7.74 -35.71 -2.11
CA PRO A 248 -7.09 -35.30 -0.86
C PRO A 248 -5.78 -36.04 -0.53
N SER A 249 -5.52 -37.19 -1.18
CA SER A 249 -4.33 -38.00 -0.93
C SER A 249 -3.09 -37.55 -1.72
N MET A 250 -3.27 -36.81 -2.82
CA MET A 250 -2.17 -36.35 -3.67
C MET A 250 -1.70 -34.96 -3.23
N THR A 251 -0.61 -34.92 -2.45
CA THR A 251 -0.06 -33.72 -1.80
C THR A 251 1.20 -33.15 -2.47
N ASN A 252 1.59 -33.67 -3.63
CA ASN A 252 2.69 -33.10 -4.41
C ASN A 252 2.22 -31.85 -5.17
N LEU A 253 2.62 -30.68 -4.66
CA LEU A 253 2.23 -29.39 -5.21
C LEU A 253 2.85 -29.15 -6.59
N SER A 254 4.09 -29.56 -6.82
CA SER A 254 4.74 -29.43 -8.14
C SER A 254 4.00 -30.22 -9.22
N ASP A 255 3.55 -31.44 -8.90
CA ASP A 255 2.77 -32.26 -9.84
C ASP A 255 1.38 -31.68 -10.10
N TYR A 256 0.76 -31.06 -9.10
CA TYR A 256 -0.48 -30.31 -9.28
C TYR A 256 -0.28 -29.13 -10.25
N VAL A 257 0.71 -28.28 -10.00
CA VAL A 257 0.96 -27.05 -10.77
C VAL A 257 1.43 -27.36 -12.19
N LEU A 258 2.40 -28.27 -12.34
CA LEU A 258 3.06 -28.51 -13.64
C LEU A 258 2.35 -29.55 -14.52
N LYS A 259 1.52 -30.43 -13.93
CA LYS A 259 0.88 -31.54 -14.66
C LYS A 259 -0.66 -31.52 -14.57
N ALA A 260 -1.25 -30.55 -13.88
CA ALA A 260 -2.70 -30.38 -13.72
C ALA A 260 -3.45 -31.64 -13.25
N ARG A 261 -2.80 -32.47 -12.43
CA ARG A 261 -3.38 -33.72 -11.91
C ARG A 261 -4.46 -33.44 -10.86
N PRO A 262 -5.50 -34.31 -10.74
CA PRO A 262 -6.36 -34.32 -9.56
C PRO A 262 -5.50 -34.33 -8.29
N SER A 263 -5.81 -33.44 -7.34
CA SER A 263 -4.92 -33.16 -6.21
C SER A 263 -5.69 -32.79 -4.95
N ALA A 264 -4.92 -32.69 -3.85
CA ALA A 264 -5.38 -32.19 -2.56
C ALA A 264 -5.60 -30.67 -2.57
N PHE A 265 -5.29 -29.99 -3.68
CA PHE A 265 -5.28 -28.54 -3.78
C PHE A 265 -6.46 -28.01 -4.57
N VAL A 266 -6.95 -26.84 -4.14
CA VAL A 266 -7.81 -25.97 -4.94
C VAL A 266 -7.06 -24.69 -5.24
N GLY A 267 -6.75 -24.46 -6.51
CA GLY A 267 -6.15 -23.22 -6.99
C GLY A 267 -7.10 -22.03 -6.92
N THR A 268 -6.56 -20.91 -6.47
CA THR A 268 -7.18 -19.59 -6.47
C THR A 268 -6.14 -18.57 -6.94
N SER A 269 -6.55 -17.37 -7.29
CA SER A 269 -5.66 -16.34 -7.81
C SER A 269 -5.87 -15.02 -7.07
N THR A 270 -4.81 -14.24 -6.90
CA THR A 270 -4.93 -12.84 -6.45
C THR A 270 -5.51 -11.91 -7.53
N ARG A 271 -5.73 -12.41 -8.76
CA ARG A 271 -6.26 -11.66 -9.88
C ARG A 271 -7.77 -11.73 -9.96
N MET A 272 -8.41 -10.58 -9.85
CA MET A 272 -9.85 -10.45 -10.08
C MET A 272 -10.24 -10.77 -11.53
N ASP A 273 -9.34 -10.58 -12.49
CA ASP A 273 -9.53 -10.82 -13.92
C ASP A 273 -9.05 -12.22 -14.38
N ILE A 274 -8.97 -13.19 -13.46
CA ILE A 274 -8.43 -14.54 -13.76
C ILE A 274 -9.21 -15.28 -14.87
N ASP A 275 -10.46 -14.92 -15.11
CA ASP A 275 -11.29 -15.45 -16.20
C ASP A 275 -10.89 -14.97 -17.60
N GLY A 276 -10.06 -13.92 -17.70
CA GLY A 276 -9.42 -13.52 -18.95
C GLY A 276 -8.40 -14.56 -19.42
N ALA A 277 -7.70 -15.20 -18.48
CA ALA A 277 -6.76 -16.28 -18.75
C ALA A 277 -7.41 -17.67 -18.72
N PHE A 278 -8.30 -17.91 -17.75
CA PHE A 278 -8.97 -19.19 -17.52
C PHE A 278 -10.49 -19.04 -17.60
N PRO A 279 -11.03 -19.04 -18.83
CA PRO A 279 -12.45 -18.83 -19.04
C PRO A 279 -13.30 -19.95 -18.41
N ARG A 280 -14.11 -19.59 -17.40
CA ARG A 280 -15.04 -20.50 -16.67
C ARG A 280 -16.41 -19.85 -16.51
N ARG A 281 -17.46 -20.62 -16.23
CA ARG A 281 -18.83 -20.06 -16.13
C ARG A 281 -19.01 -19.00 -15.04
N HIS A 282 -18.30 -19.14 -13.92
CA HIS A 282 -18.36 -18.19 -12.79
C HIS A 282 -16.97 -17.88 -12.26
N VAL A 283 -16.83 -16.71 -11.65
CA VAL A 283 -15.68 -16.35 -10.81
C VAL A 283 -16.15 -16.15 -9.38
N TYR A 284 -15.60 -16.97 -8.48
CA TYR A 284 -15.89 -16.94 -7.05
C TYR A 284 -14.89 -16.05 -6.32
N GLU A 285 -15.37 -15.21 -5.41
CA GLU A 285 -14.54 -14.50 -4.43
C GLU A 285 -14.38 -15.36 -3.18
N VAL A 286 -13.13 -15.48 -2.73
CA VAL A 286 -12.70 -16.29 -1.59
C VAL A 286 -12.02 -15.37 -0.56
N ASP A 287 -12.60 -15.29 0.64
CA ASP A 287 -12.00 -14.70 1.84
C ASP A 287 -11.63 -15.84 2.80
N ALA A 288 -10.44 -16.41 2.59
CA ALA A 288 -9.94 -17.56 3.33
C ALA A 288 -8.55 -17.28 3.95
N PRO A 289 -8.28 -17.76 5.18
CA PRO A 289 -6.94 -17.75 5.76
C PRO A 289 -6.01 -18.73 5.05
N GLY A 290 -4.73 -18.39 4.97
CA GLY A 290 -3.68 -19.30 4.51
C GLY A 290 -3.73 -19.54 3.01
N GLY A 291 -3.48 -20.80 2.64
CA GLY A 291 -3.12 -21.20 1.27
C GLY A 291 -1.61 -21.13 1.05
N ILE A 292 -1.13 -21.88 0.06
CA ILE A 292 0.28 -21.97 -0.31
C ILE A 292 0.52 -21.04 -1.49
N ASP A 293 1.49 -20.16 -1.37
CA ASP A 293 1.92 -19.31 -2.48
C ASP A 293 2.72 -20.15 -3.48
N VAL A 294 2.13 -20.38 -4.65
CA VAL A 294 2.74 -21.26 -5.66
C VAL A 294 4.01 -20.66 -6.24
N GLN A 295 4.04 -19.34 -6.43
CA GLN A 295 5.16 -18.65 -7.06
C GLN A 295 6.41 -18.67 -6.16
N GLU A 296 6.21 -18.55 -4.85
CA GLU A 296 7.28 -18.64 -3.87
C GLU A 296 7.70 -20.10 -3.62
N THR A 297 6.75 -21.06 -3.70
CA THR A 297 6.99 -22.46 -3.32
C THR A 297 7.59 -23.32 -4.44
N VAL A 298 7.08 -23.21 -5.66
CA VAL A 298 7.39 -24.15 -6.75
C VAL A 298 8.48 -23.59 -7.65
N GLN A 299 9.64 -24.25 -7.65
CA GLN A 299 10.73 -23.94 -8.57
C GLN A 299 10.26 -24.16 -10.02
N ASN A 300 10.69 -23.28 -10.95
CA ASN A 300 10.29 -23.29 -12.37
C ASN A 300 8.81 -22.98 -12.67
N ALA A 301 8.03 -22.50 -11.69
CA ALA A 301 6.68 -21.98 -11.92
C ALA A 301 6.65 -20.59 -12.63
N ALA A 302 7.81 -20.04 -13.02
CA ALA A 302 7.91 -18.72 -13.65
C ALA A 302 7.03 -18.54 -14.90
N HIS A 303 6.81 -19.61 -15.67
CA HIS A 303 5.92 -19.59 -16.84
C HIS A 303 4.42 -19.47 -16.48
N LEU A 304 4.06 -19.73 -15.21
CA LEU A 304 2.72 -19.63 -14.63
C LEU A 304 2.61 -18.42 -13.66
N SER A 305 3.66 -17.59 -13.58
CA SER A 305 3.71 -16.42 -12.68
C SER A 305 2.56 -15.43 -12.90
N TYR A 306 2.07 -15.34 -14.13
CA TYR A 306 0.95 -14.47 -14.50
C TYR A 306 -0.36 -14.87 -13.82
N GLU A 307 -0.50 -16.12 -13.36
CA GLU A 307 -1.68 -16.64 -12.67
C GLU A 307 -1.76 -16.17 -11.22
N ARG A 308 -0.62 -15.82 -10.61
CA ARG A 308 -0.51 -15.41 -9.19
C ARG A 308 -1.29 -16.34 -8.25
N GLU A 309 -1.03 -17.64 -8.40
CA GLU A 309 -1.80 -18.71 -7.78
C GLU A 309 -1.51 -18.88 -6.28
N ILE A 310 -2.59 -19.04 -5.52
CA ILE A 310 -2.60 -19.52 -4.13
C ILE A 310 -3.35 -20.86 -4.10
N ALA A 311 -2.66 -21.92 -3.68
CA ALA A 311 -3.19 -23.28 -3.63
C ALA A 311 -3.67 -23.63 -2.21
N PHE A 312 -4.94 -24.02 -2.06
CA PHE A 312 -5.51 -24.41 -0.78
C PHE A 312 -5.50 -25.93 -0.59
N PRO A 313 -4.67 -26.49 0.30
CA PRO A 313 -4.77 -27.90 0.67
C PRO A 313 -6.09 -28.16 1.40
N GLY A 314 -6.81 -29.21 0.99
CA GLY A 314 -8.14 -29.50 1.51
C GLY A 314 -9.22 -28.59 0.94
N GLY A 315 -8.89 -27.74 -0.03
CA GLY A 315 -9.83 -26.83 -0.66
C GLY A 315 -10.29 -25.68 0.24
N VAL A 316 -11.47 -25.13 -0.04
CA VAL A 316 -12.02 -23.95 0.65
C VAL A 316 -13.44 -24.23 1.11
N HIS A 317 -13.67 -24.24 2.42
CA HIS A 317 -14.99 -24.45 3.01
C HIS A 317 -15.95 -23.33 2.62
N ARG A 318 -17.24 -23.66 2.38
CA ARG A 318 -18.27 -22.73 1.88
C ARG A 318 -18.34 -21.40 2.60
N ARG A 319 -18.11 -21.41 3.91
CA ARG A 319 -18.11 -20.22 4.77
C ARG A 319 -17.07 -19.15 4.42
N TYR A 320 -16.02 -19.52 3.69
CA TYR A 320 -14.95 -18.63 3.23
C TYR A 320 -15.14 -18.18 1.77
N VAL A 321 -16.22 -18.61 1.11
CA VAL A 321 -16.61 -18.12 -0.22
C VAL A 321 -17.64 -17.02 -0.02
N SER A 322 -17.34 -15.78 -0.44
CA SER A 322 -18.26 -14.64 -0.22
C SER A 322 -19.39 -14.59 -1.24
N GLY A 323 -19.11 -15.04 -2.46
CA GLY A 323 -20.09 -15.06 -3.55
C GLY A 323 -19.44 -15.29 -4.89
N ALA A 324 -20.16 -14.98 -5.96
CA ALA A 324 -19.69 -15.20 -7.33
C ALA A 324 -20.22 -14.14 -8.31
N TRP A 325 -19.49 -13.95 -9.41
CA TRP A 325 -19.98 -13.26 -10.61
C TRP A 325 -20.16 -14.26 -11.76
N PRO A 326 -21.25 -14.18 -12.54
CA PRO A 326 -21.34 -14.85 -13.83
C PRO A 326 -20.30 -14.29 -14.80
N ARG A 327 -19.73 -15.15 -15.65
CA ARG A 327 -18.80 -14.70 -16.68
C ARG A 327 -19.51 -13.87 -17.75
N GLY A 328 -18.79 -12.89 -18.30
CA GLY A 328 -19.29 -12.01 -19.36
C GLY A 328 -20.15 -10.86 -18.85
N VAL A 329 -20.28 -10.73 -17.53
CA VAL A 329 -21.01 -9.66 -16.88
C VAL A 329 -20.01 -8.77 -16.12
N PRO A 330 -20.17 -7.43 -16.12
CA PRO A 330 -19.33 -6.54 -15.34
C PRO A 330 -19.33 -6.92 -13.85
N ARG A 331 -18.15 -6.97 -13.23
CA ARG A 331 -17.98 -7.28 -11.80
C ARG A 331 -18.33 -6.07 -10.92
N THR A 332 -19.62 -5.80 -10.84
CA THR A 332 -20.18 -4.75 -10.00
C THR A 332 -20.98 -5.38 -8.84
N PRO A 333 -21.30 -4.62 -7.78
CA PRO A 333 -22.11 -5.11 -6.68
C PRO A 333 -23.48 -5.65 -7.11
N GLU A 334 -24.08 -5.08 -8.16
CA GLU A 334 -25.41 -5.46 -8.64
C GLU A 334 -25.42 -6.85 -9.30
N ASN A 335 -24.29 -7.24 -9.88
CA ASN A 335 -24.12 -8.53 -10.57
C ASN A 335 -23.50 -9.61 -9.65
N PHE A 336 -23.24 -9.28 -8.39
CA PHE A 336 -22.69 -10.21 -7.42
C PHE A 336 -23.78 -11.12 -6.87
N ILE A 337 -23.55 -12.43 -6.93
CA ILE A 337 -24.42 -13.45 -6.34
C ILE A 337 -23.85 -13.77 -4.94
N PRO A 338 -24.46 -13.27 -3.85
CA PRO A 338 -23.92 -13.47 -2.51
C PRO A 338 -24.14 -14.90 -2.03
N ASN A 339 -23.15 -15.46 -1.33
CA ASN A 339 -23.28 -16.75 -0.67
C ASN A 339 -24.00 -16.59 0.68
N PRO A 340 -25.17 -17.23 0.91
CA PRO A 340 -25.88 -17.13 2.18
C PRO A 340 -25.14 -17.78 3.35
N HIS A 341 -24.21 -18.70 3.07
CA HIS A 341 -23.40 -19.41 4.08
C HIS A 341 -22.09 -18.71 4.40
N TYR A 342 -21.81 -17.55 3.80
CA TYR A 342 -20.59 -16.80 4.03
C TYR A 342 -20.48 -16.37 5.50
N ASN A 343 -19.50 -16.92 6.20
CA ASN A 343 -19.20 -16.60 7.59
C ASN A 343 -17.74 -16.92 7.91
N PRO A 344 -16.79 -16.06 7.50
CA PRO A 344 -15.37 -16.26 7.80
C PRO A 344 -15.03 -16.11 9.30
N TYR A 345 -15.94 -15.61 10.13
CA TYR A 345 -15.73 -15.25 11.54
C TYR A 345 -16.86 -15.81 12.44
N PRO A 346 -16.86 -17.10 12.77
CA PRO A 346 -17.97 -17.71 13.49
C PRO A 346 -17.96 -17.22 14.94
N GLY A 347 -19.07 -16.66 15.42
CA GLY A 347 -19.19 -16.09 16.77
C GLY A 347 -19.11 -14.56 16.84
N HIS A 348 -18.89 -13.87 15.71
CA HIS A 348 -19.21 -12.44 15.59
C HIS A 348 -20.65 -12.31 15.06
N PRO A 349 -21.57 -11.58 15.75
CA PRO A 349 -22.90 -11.32 15.22
C PRO A 349 -22.75 -10.56 13.89
N GLY A 350 -23.35 -11.12 12.84
CA GLY A 350 -23.04 -10.81 11.45
C GLY A 350 -23.21 -9.34 11.07
N VAL A 351 -22.33 -8.86 10.19
CA VAL A 351 -22.62 -7.72 9.33
C VAL A 351 -23.68 -8.21 8.33
N PRO A 352 -24.89 -7.64 8.30
CA PRO A 352 -25.88 -8.00 7.31
C PRO A 352 -25.33 -7.72 5.91
N SER A 353 -25.48 -8.69 5.02
CA SER A 353 -25.32 -8.48 3.58
C SER A 353 -26.37 -7.48 3.10
N GLY A 354 -25.93 -6.30 2.64
CA GLY A 354 -26.68 -5.44 1.74
C GLY A 354 -27.94 -4.77 2.29
N GLY A 355 -27.85 -3.46 2.51
CA GLY A 355 -29.01 -2.58 2.56
C GLY A 355 -28.57 -1.15 2.26
N SER A 356 -28.70 -0.74 0.99
CA SER A 356 -28.86 0.69 0.62
C SER A 356 -30.20 1.20 1.20
N PRO A 357 -30.38 2.50 1.50
CA PRO A 357 -29.81 3.69 0.84
C PRO A 357 -28.68 4.38 1.59
#